data_AF-A0A965XWQ3-F1
#
_entry.id   AF-A0A965XWQ3-F1
#
_cell.length_a   1.000
_cell.length_b   1.000
_cell.length_c   1.000
_cell.angle_alpha   90.00
_cell.angle_beta   90.00
_cell.angle_gamma   90.00
#
_symmetry.space_group_name_H-M   'P 1'
#
loop_
_entity.id
_entity.type
_entity.pdbx_description
1 polymer ?
#
loop_
_entity_poly.entity_id
_entity_poly.type
_entity_poly.pdbx_seq_one_letter_code
_entity_poly.pdbx_strand_id
1 'polypeptide(L)'
;SFISFTLPESMLLASIMSSTDSASVFSILRSKGVSLKNNIRPLLELESGSNDPMAFMLTIIFLNMSMTGHFGVLSFFLKLLTQFGIGAACGYGIAKATLFFLNKVHFESRSLFHILLLASLFFTFSFTDLIGGNGFLAVYISGLVIGNSKKQCDGSVYTFFDGIAWLSQLVLFLSLGLLVNPTDLISFDIVAIGLVISFAMIIISRPFSVFLSLLPFKGIGTKTKHYVSWVGLRGAVPIVFATYPLIEGQVNAGLMFNIVFFTTIISLMVQGTTVNFAAKKLGLDNNNYSNLP
;
A
#
# COMPACT_ATOMS: atom_id res chain seq x y z
N SER A 1 30.71 7.37 -11.00
CA SER A 1 30.75 7.65 -9.56
C SER A 1 29.80 6.68 -8.90
N PHE A 2 30.22 5.85 -7.94
CA PHE A 2 29.26 4.98 -7.25
C PHE A 2 28.30 5.87 -6.45
N ILE A 3 27.00 5.73 -6.69
CA ILE A 3 25.96 6.43 -5.93
C ILE A 3 26.07 5.98 -4.47
N SER A 4 26.45 6.91 -3.59
CA SER A 4 26.56 6.67 -2.16
C SER A 4 25.40 7.34 -1.44
N PHE A 5 24.51 6.53 -0.87
CA PHE A 5 23.53 7.02 0.09
C PHE A 5 24.11 7.02 1.50
N THR A 6 23.77 8.03 2.28
CA THR A 6 23.95 8.00 3.73
C THR A 6 23.01 6.96 4.35
N LEU A 7 23.26 6.58 5.61
CA LEU A 7 22.38 5.63 6.31
C LEU A 7 20.92 6.13 6.42
N PRO A 8 20.65 7.41 6.77
CA PRO A 8 19.28 7.94 6.78
C PRO A 8 18.61 7.87 5.40
N GLU A 9 19.34 8.20 4.34
CA GLU A 9 18.84 8.11 2.96
C GLU A 9 18.53 6.67 2.54
N SER A 10 19.35 5.72 2.97
CA SER A 10 19.11 4.29 2.73
C SER A 10 17.87 3.79 3.49
N MET A 11 17.68 4.23 4.74
CA MET A 11 16.49 3.93 5.53
C MET A 11 15.22 4.54 4.93
N LEU A 12 15.31 5.78 4.44
CA LEU A 12 14.25 6.48 3.73
C LEU A 12 13.87 5.75 2.44
N LEU A 13 14.86 5.37 1.62
CA LEU A 13 14.62 4.59 0.40
C LEU A 13 13.95 3.25 0.73
N ALA A 14 14.41 2.57 1.79
CA ALA A 14 13.82 1.32 2.24
C ALA A 14 12.36 1.49 2.72
N SER A 15 12.05 2.57 3.44
CA SER A 15 10.67 2.83 3.90
C SER A 15 9.73 3.20 2.76
N ILE A 16 10.20 3.97 1.79
CA ILE A 16 9.43 4.29 0.58
C ILE A 16 9.07 2.99 -0.16
N MET A 17 10.04 2.08 -0.29
CA MET A 17 9.88 0.82 -1.01
C MET A 17 9.24 -0.32 -0.21
N SER A 18 8.88 -0.11 1.06
CA SER A 18 8.32 -1.18 1.90
C SER A 18 6.84 -1.43 1.61
N SER A 19 6.11 -0.41 1.14
CA SER A 19 4.69 -0.54 0.75
C SER A 19 4.49 -1.53 -0.41
N THR A 20 3.36 -2.25 -0.36
CA THR A 20 2.98 -3.29 -1.32
C THR A 20 1.54 -3.09 -1.76
N ASP A 21 1.26 -3.32 -3.04
CA ASP A 21 -0.05 -3.05 -3.64
C ASP A 21 -0.81 -4.35 -3.93
N SER A 22 -1.67 -4.73 -2.99
CA SER A 22 -2.57 -5.87 -3.17
C SER A 22 -3.71 -5.59 -4.16
N ALA A 23 -4.12 -4.33 -4.35
CA ALA A 23 -5.20 -3.98 -5.27
C ALA A 23 -4.79 -4.30 -6.73
N SER A 24 -3.56 -3.96 -7.12
CA SER A 24 -2.99 -4.33 -8.42
C SER A 24 -2.90 -5.85 -8.59
N VAL A 25 -2.48 -6.58 -7.55
CA VAL A 25 -2.47 -8.06 -7.57
C VAL A 25 -3.86 -8.60 -7.88
N PHE A 26 -4.88 -8.15 -7.14
CA PHE A 26 -6.24 -8.67 -7.30
C PHE A 26 -6.88 -8.26 -8.61
N SER A 27 -6.57 -7.08 -9.15
CA SER A 27 -6.98 -6.68 -10.51
C SER A 27 -6.42 -7.65 -11.57
N ILE A 28 -5.13 -8.02 -11.45
CA ILE A 28 -4.48 -8.99 -12.36
C ILE A 28 -5.08 -10.39 -12.20
N LEU A 29 -5.35 -10.84 -10.97
CA LEU A 29 -5.98 -12.15 -10.73
C LEU A 29 -7.42 -12.19 -11.26
N ARG A 30 -8.20 -11.12 -11.04
CA ARG A 30 -9.60 -10.99 -11.48
C ARG A 30 -9.70 -10.97 -13.00
N SER A 31 -8.84 -10.23 -13.69
CA SER A 31 -8.82 -10.21 -15.17
C SER A 31 -8.48 -11.56 -15.80
N LYS A 32 -7.83 -12.47 -15.06
CA LYS A 32 -7.53 -13.85 -15.49
C LYS A 32 -8.45 -14.92 -14.88
N GLY A 33 -9.49 -14.54 -14.15
CA GLY A 33 -10.43 -15.46 -13.54
C GLY A 33 -9.83 -16.37 -12.46
N VAL A 34 -8.71 -15.99 -11.84
CA VAL A 34 -8.03 -16.79 -10.81
C VAL A 34 -8.50 -16.40 -9.43
N SER A 35 -8.96 -17.38 -8.64
CA SER A 35 -9.26 -17.19 -7.21
C SER A 35 -8.27 -17.97 -6.35
N LEU A 36 -7.89 -17.39 -5.20
CA LEU A 36 -6.87 -17.93 -4.30
C LEU A 36 -7.50 -18.74 -3.17
N LYS A 37 -6.90 -19.88 -2.86
CA LYS A 37 -7.24 -20.75 -1.71
C LYS A 37 -6.68 -20.19 -0.38
N ASN A 38 -7.02 -20.85 0.73
CA ASN A 38 -6.38 -20.69 2.04
C ASN A 38 -6.45 -19.28 2.67
N ASN A 39 -7.52 -18.51 2.39
CA ASN A 39 -7.68 -17.14 2.90
C ASN A 39 -6.48 -16.22 2.59
N ILE A 40 -5.76 -16.48 1.49
CA ILE A 40 -4.61 -15.68 1.07
C ILE A 40 -5.07 -14.26 0.68
N ARG A 41 -6.26 -14.13 0.09
CA ARG A 41 -6.79 -12.82 -0.28
C ARG A 41 -6.98 -11.90 0.95
N PRO A 42 -7.76 -12.28 1.98
CA PRO A 42 -7.84 -11.48 3.21
C PRO A 42 -6.49 -11.20 3.87
N LEU A 43 -5.56 -12.16 3.83
CA LEU A 43 -4.22 -11.97 4.37
C LEU A 43 -3.43 -10.88 3.62
N LEU A 44 -3.46 -10.89 2.29
CA LEU A 44 -2.77 -9.89 1.46
C LEU A 44 -3.46 -8.52 1.54
N GLU A 45 -4.79 -8.47 1.64
CA GLU A 45 -5.54 -7.22 1.88
C GLU A 45 -5.18 -6.60 3.23
N LEU A 46 -5.06 -7.43 4.27
CA LEU A 46 -4.60 -7.00 5.59
C LEU A 46 -3.14 -6.54 5.57
N GLU A 47 -2.26 -7.29 4.91
CA GLU A 47 -0.85 -6.94 4.80
C GLU A 47 -0.65 -5.60 4.10
N SER A 48 -1.20 -5.45 2.89
CA SER A 48 -1.10 -4.23 2.10
C SER A 48 -1.75 -3.04 2.83
N GLY A 49 -2.96 -3.21 3.38
CA GLY A 49 -3.66 -2.13 4.07
C GLY A 49 -3.02 -1.68 5.39
N SER A 50 -2.31 -2.57 6.10
CA SER A 50 -1.59 -2.22 7.33
C SER A 50 -0.17 -1.70 7.07
N ASN A 51 0.47 -2.15 6.00
CA ASN A 51 1.81 -1.74 5.63
C ASN A 51 1.87 -0.30 5.10
N ASP A 52 0.86 0.15 4.33
CA ASP A 52 0.88 1.50 3.73
C ASP A 52 0.93 2.64 4.76
N PRO A 53 0.11 2.65 5.83
CA PRO A 53 0.23 3.65 6.89
C PRO A 53 1.60 3.62 7.60
N MET A 54 2.18 2.44 7.79
CA MET A 54 3.49 2.28 8.42
C MET A 54 4.61 2.79 7.51
N ALA A 55 4.56 2.45 6.23
CA ALA A 55 5.52 2.91 5.21
C ALA A 55 5.49 4.44 5.07
N PHE A 56 4.30 5.04 5.07
CA PHE A 56 4.13 6.50 5.09
C PHE A 56 4.83 7.12 6.31
N MET A 57 4.52 6.63 7.52
CA MET A 57 5.11 7.17 8.75
C MET A 57 6.63 7.06 8.75
N LEU A 58 7.17 5.88 8.40
CA LEU A 58 8.61 5.67 8.34
C LEU A 58 9.27 6.60 7.32
N THR A 59 8.63 6.82 6.17
CA THR A 59 9.10 7.77 5.15
C THR A 59 9.21 9.17 5.71
N ILE A 60 8.17 9.69 6.36
CA ILE A 60 8.21 11.04 6.95
C ILE A 60 9.28 11.14 8.05
N ILE A 61 9.41 10.12 8.89
CA ILE A 61 10.42 10.11 9.96
C ILE A 61 11.84 10.10 9.41
N PHE A 62 12.14 9.20 8.47
CA PHE A 62 13.49 9.09 7.91
C PHE A 62 13.83 10.26 6.99
N LEU A 63 12.85 10.87 6.34
CA LEU A 63 13.02 12.12 5.62
C LEU A 63 13.47 13.23 6.58
N ASN A 64 12.74 13.42 7.68
CA ASN A 64 13.12 14.39 8.72
C ASN A 64 14.50 14.08 9.32
N MET A 65 14.83 12.81 9.56
CA MET A 65 16.15 12.39 10.06
C MET A 65 17.24 12.72 9.04
N SER A 66 17.00 12.50 7.74
CA SER A 66 17.97 12.81 6.70
C SER A 66 18.23 14.30 6.55
N MET A 67 17.26 15.15 6.86
CA MET A 67 17.41 16.61 6.77
C MET A 67 18.06 17.20 8.03
N THR A 68 17.69 16.71 9.20
CA THR A 68 18.14 17.27 10.49
C THR A 68 19.40 16.60 11.06
N GLY A 69 19.75 15.40 10.58
CA GLY A 69 20.89 14.62 11.08
C GLY A 69 20.73 14.04 12.48
N HIS A 70 19.60 14.29 13.16
CA HIS A 70 19.36 13.85 14.54
C HIS A 70 18.33 12.72 14.60
N PHE A 71 18.70 11.60 15.23
CA PHE A 71 17.77 10.51 15.53
C PHE A 71 17.44 10.47 17.02
N GLY A 72 16.31 11.07 17.39
CA GLY A 72 15.77 10.94 18.74
C GLY A 72 14.96 9.65 18.87
N VAL A 73 15.56 8.57 19.38
CA VAL A 73 14.88 7.27 19.61
C VAL A 73 13.58 7.44 20.38
N LEU A 74 13.58 8.25 21.43
CA LEU A 74 12.38 8.53 22.23
C LEU A 74 11.31 9.26 21.39
N SER A 75 11.72 10.27 20.62
CA SER A 75 10.81 11.02 19.75
C SER A 75 10.22 10.14 18.65
N PHE A 76 10.97 9.15 18.16
CA PHE A 76 10.50 8.15 17.21
C PHE A 76 9.34 7.33 17.80
N PHE A 77 9.54 6.72 18.97
CA PHE A 77 8.51 5.91 19.61
C PHE A 77 7.29 6.73 20.02
N LEU A 78 7.49 7.96 20.51
CA LEU A 78 6.39 8.87 20.85
C LEU A 78 5.56 9.28 19.62
N LYS A 79 6.23 9.63 18.51
CA LYS A 79 5.56 9.92 17.22
C LYS A 79 4.80 8.69 16.71
N LEU A 80 5.40 7.50 16.79
CA LEU A 80 4.75 6.25 16.41
C LEU A 80 3.47 6.03 17.22
N LEU A 81 3.55 6.12 18.55
CA LEU A 81 2.42 5.90 19.43
C LEU A 81 1.32 6.94 19.21
N THR A 82 1.69 8.19 18.99
CA THR A 82 0.74 9.29 18.76
C THR A 82 0.05 9.13 17.41
N GLN A 83 0.80 8.89 16.33
CA GLN A 83 0.23 8.73 15.00
C GLN A 83 -0.71 7.52 14.91
N PHE A 84 -0.30 6.37 15.47
CA PHE A 84 -1.11 5.16 15.48
C PHE A 84 -2.28 5.26 16.46
N GLY A 85 -2.06 5.80 17.65
CA GLY A 85 -3.08 5.97 18.68
C GLY A 85 -4.20 6.88 18.22
N ILE A 86 -3.85 8.09 17.74
CA ILE A 86 -4.81 9.05 17.21
C ILE A 86 -5.45 8.51 15.93
N GLY A 87 -4.65 7.94 15.01
CA GLY A 87 -5.17 7.36 13.77
C GLY A 87 -6.22 6.27 14.02
N ALA A 88 -5.95 5.36 14.96
CA ALA A 88 -6.90 4.31 15.33
C ALA A 88 -8.13 4.84 16.06
N ALA A 89 -7.95 5.74 17.02
CA ALA A 89 -9.05 6.35 17.76
C ALA A 89 -9.99 7.13 16.84
N CYS A 90 -9.45 7.97 15.96
CA CYS A 90 -10.22 8.77 15.01
C CYS A 90 -10.86 7.91 13.93
N GLY A 91 -10.13 6.94 13.35
CA GLY A 91 -10.70 6.02 12.37
C GLY A 91 -11.91 5.26 12.93
N TYR A 92 -11.80 4.74 14.16
CA TYR A 92 -12.91 4.05 14.82
C TYR A 92 -14.05 5.00 15.20
N GLY A 93 -13.73 6.14 15.83
CA GLY A 93 -14.72 7.11 16.31
C GLY A 93 -15.52 7.74 15.17
N ILE A 94 -14.85 8.16 14.10
CA ILE A 94 -15.49 8.76 12.92
C ILE A 94 -16.33 7.70 12.19
N ALA A 95 -15.85 6.45 12.06
CA ALA A 95 -16.65 5.39 11.47
C ALA A 95 -17.95 5.15 12.25
N LYS A 96 -17.89 5.12 13.59
CA LYS A 96 -19.09 5.00 14.43
C LYS A 96 -20.04 6.18 14.26
N ALA A 97 -19.50 7.40 14.18
CA ALA A 97 -20.31 8.59 13.90
C ALA A 97 -20.98 8.50 12.51
N THR A 98 -20.24 8.14 11.47
CA THR A 98 -20.76 7.92 10.11
C THR A 98 -21.89 6.89 10.11
N LEU A 99 -21.69 5.73 10.73
CA LEU A 99 -22.72 4.70 10.83
C LEU A 99 -23.95 5.17 11.62
N PHE A 100 -23.76 5.96 12.68
CA PHE A 100 -24.87 6.56 13.41
C PHE A 100 -25.69 7.52 12.54
N PHE A 101 -25.04 8.43 11.81
CA PHE A 101 -25.71 9.32 10.87
C PHE A 101 -26.43 8.55 9.77
N LEU A 102 -25.79 7.52 9.21
CA LEU A 102 -26.37 6.67 8.17
C LEU A 102 -27.63 5.93 8.63
N ASN A 103 -27.73 5.56 9.90
CA ASN A 103 -28.91 4.90 10.45
C ASN A 103 -30.03 5.87 10.82
N LYS A 104 -29.71 7.12 11.14
CA LYS A 104 -30.70 8.14 11.53
C LYS A 104 -31.30 8.88 10.33
N VAL A 105 -30.51 9.09 9.29
CA VAL A 105 -30.94 9.84 8.11
C VAL A 105 -31.64 8.91 7.13
N HIS A 106 -32.88 9.24 6.77
CA HIS A 106 -33.59 8.55 5.70
C HIS A 106 -33.14 9.15 4.37
N PHE A 107 -32.30 8.42 3.62
CA PHE A 107 -31.89 8.84 2.29
C PHE A 107 -32.96 8.45 1.27
N GLU A 108 -33.50 9.43 0.56
CA GLU A 108 -34.46 9.20 -0.54
C GLU A 108 -33.79 8.54 -1.76
N SER A 109 -32.47 8.75 -1.94
CA SER A 109 -31.70 8.17 -3.04
C SER A 109 -30.44 7.45 -2.55
N ARG A 110 -30.12 6.32 -3.18
CA ARG A 110 -28.90 5.54 -2.89
C ARG A 110 -27.63 6.33 -3.22
N SER A 111 -27.68 7.29 -4.15
CA SER A 111 -26.53 8.11 -4.51
C SER A 111 -26.02 8.99 -3.35
N LEU A 112 -26.93 9.56 -2.56
CA LEU A 112 -26.57 10.35 -1.38
C LEU A 112 -25.83 9.53 -0.31
N PHE A 113 -26.19 8.26 -0.17
CA PHE A 113 -25.51 7.32 0.71
C PHE A 113 -24.02 7.14 0.32
N HIS A 114 -23.74 6.95 -0.97
CA HIS A 114 -22.38 6.82 -1.49
C HIS A 114 -21.56 8.11 -1.31
N ILE A 115 -22.19 9.27 -1.58
CA ILE A 115 -21.56 10.58 -1.41
C ILE A 115 -21.21 10.84 0.05
N LEU A 116 -22.10 10.50 1.01
CA LEU A 116 -21.79 10.67 2.43
C LEU A 116 -20.61 9.79 2.86
N LEU A 117 -20.56 8.53 2.40
CA LEU A 117 -19.42 7.65 2.68
C LEU A 117 -18.12 8.23 2.13
N LEU A 118 -18.15 8.74 0.90
CA LEU A 118 -16.99 9.39 0.29
C LEU A 118 -16.56 10.66 1.05
N ALA A 119 -17.52 11.50 1.45
CA ALA A 119 -17.26 12.68 2.27
C ALA A 119 -16.66 12.28 3.63
N SER A 120 -17.17 11.22 4.25
CA SER A 120 -16.65 10.70 5.52
C SER A 120 -15.22 10.17 5.38
N LEU A 121 -14.86 9.60 4.22
CA LEU A 121 -13.51 9.15 3.92
C LEU A 121 -12.53 10.34 3.89
N PHE A 122 -12.84 11.39 3.13
CA PHE A 122 -12.01 12.59 3.07
C PHE A 122 -11.94 13.29 4.43
N PHE A 123 -13.07 13.41 5.13
CA PHE A 123 -13.12 13.99 6.47
C PHE A 123 -12.26 13.19 7.46
N THR A 124 -12.35 11.86 7.45
CA THR A 124 -11.54 10.98 8.31
C THR A 124 -10.06 11.22 8.09
N PHE A 125 -9.62 11.30 6.82
CA PHE A 125 -8.24 11.56 6.47
C PHE A 125 -7.78 12.93 6.99
N SER A 126 -8.44 14.00 6.53
CA SER A 126 -8.03 15.38 6.81
C SER A 126 -8.12 15.73 8.29
N PHE A 127 -9.20 15.33 8.98
CA PHE A 127 -9.35 15.61 10.40
C PHE A 127 -8.27 14.92 11.24
N THR A 128 -7.99 13.66 10.94
CA THR A 128 -6.96 12.88 11.67
C THR A 128 -5.57 13.45 11.43
N ASP A 129 -5.24 13.81 10.19
CA ASP A 129 -3.93 14.37 9.83
C ASP A 129 -3.71 15.73 10.52
N LEU A 130 -4.74 16.59 10.58
CA LEU A 130 -4.68 17.90 11.24
C LEU A 130 -4.34 17.84 12.74
N ILE A 131 -4.80 16.80 13.44
CA ILE A 131 -4.51 16.61 14.86
C ILE A 131 -3.25 15.77 15.12
N GLY A 132 -2.46 15.50 14.07
CA GLY A 132 -1.18 14.78 14.17
C GLY A 132 -1.30 13.25 14.21
N GLY A 133 -2.45 12.70 13.81
CA GLY A 133 -2.66 11.27 13.64
C GLY A 133 -2.31 10.79 12.22
N ASN A 134 -2.21 9.47 12.03
CA ASN A 134 -2.00 8.91 10.69
C ASN A 134 -3.33 8.82 9.93
N GLY A 135 -3.54 9.73 8.96
CA GLY A 135 -4.75 9.78 8.13
C GLY A 135 -5.00 8.51 7.31
N PHE A 136 -3.96 7.87 6.77
CA PHE A 136 -4.08 6.61 6.04
C PHE A 136 -4.60 5.48 6.94
N LEU A 137 -4.06 5.35 8.14
CA LEU A 137 -4.51 4.38 9.13
C LEU A 137 -5.96 4.63 9.54
N ALA A 138 -6.34 5.89 9.76
CA ALA A 138 -7.71 6.23 10.14
C ALA A 138 -8.72 5.87 9.06
N VAL A 139 -8.41 6.17 7.78
CA VAL A 139 -9.26 5.77 6.65
C VAL A 139 -9.35 4.24 6.54
N TYR A 140 -8.23 3.53 6.70
CA TYR A 140 -8.22 2.06 6.66
C TYR A 140 -9.12 1.45 7.75
N ILE A 141 -8.95 1.89 9.00
CA ILE A 141 -9.79 1.42 10.12
C ILE A 141 -11.24 1.82 9.91
N SER A 142 -11.50 3.03 9.43
CA SER A 142 -12.86 3.50 9.16
C SER A 142 -13.54 2.62 8.10
N GLY A 143 -12.86 2.33 7.00
CA GLY A 143 -13.32 1.42 5.97
C GLY A 143 -13.58 -0.01 6.50
N LEU A 144 -12.73 -0.51 7.39
CA LEU A 144 -12.91 -1.83 8.01
C LEU A 144 -14.14 -1.87 8.94
N VAL A 145 -14.36 -0.83 9.74
CA VAL A 145 -15.51 -0.74 10.66
C VAL A 145 -16.82 -0.57 9.89
N ILE A 146 -16.84 0.30 8.88
CA ILE A 146 -18.01 0.54 8.01
C ILE A 146 -18.31 -0.71 7.18
N GLY A 147 -17.29 -1.27 6.51
CA GLY A 147 -17.44 -2.44 5.64
C GLY A 147 -17.89 -3.71 6.36
N ASN A 148 -17.58 -3.86 7.65
CA ASN A 148 -18.10 -4.96 8.47
C ASN A 148 -19.56 -4.77 8.90
N SER A 149 -20.16 -3.60 8.69
CA SER A 149 -21.55 -3.33 9.05
C SER A 149 -22.51 -3.74 7.93
N LYS A 150 -22.81 -5.04 7.87
CA LYS A 150 -23.66 -5.70 6.84
C LYS A 150 -25.02 -5.05 6.57
N LYS A 151 -25.56 -4.31 7.54
CA LYS A 151 -26.86 -3.61 7.40
C LYS A 151 -26.79 -2.38 6.48
N GLN A 152 -25.62 -1.75 6.34
CA GLN A 152 -25.48 -0.50 5.58
C GLN A 152 -24.71 -0.69 4.25
N CYS A 153 -23.75 -1.61 4.18
CA CYS A 153 -22.95 -1.87 2.99
C CYS A 153 -23.52 -3.04 2.15
N ASP A 154 -24.13 -2.70 1.02
CA ASP A 154 -24.57 -3.66 0.00
C ASP A 154 -23.59 -3.68 -1.20
N GLY A 155 -23.87 -4.53 -2.19
CA GLY A 155 -23.04 -4.67 -3.39
C GLY A 155 -22.82 -3.35 -4.16
N SER A 156 -23.79 -2.43 -4.15
CA SER A 156 -23.68 -1.15 -4.84
C SER A 156 -22.56 -0.28 -4.27
N VAL A 157 -22.41 -0.28 -2.94
CA VAL A 157 -21.35 0.47 -2.26
C VAL A 157 -19.98 -0.02 -2.70
N TYR A 158 -19.79 -1.35 -2.75
CA TYR A 158 -18.55 -1.93 -3.22
C TYR A 158 -18.25 -1.56 -4.66
N THR A 159 -19.24 -1.65 -5.57
CA THR A 159 -19.05 -1.27 -6.98
C THR A 159 -18.69 0.21 -7.14
N PHE A 160 -19.33 1.10 -6.37
CA PHE A 160 -19.03 2.53 -6.40
C PHE A 160 -17.59 2.83 -5.97
N PHE A 161 -17.15 2.28 -4.83
CA PHE A 161 -15.78 2.48 -4.35
C PHE A 161 -14.73 1.76 -5.20
N ASP A 162 -15.03 0.59 -5.79
CA ASP A 162 -14.16 -0.08 -6.76
C ASP A 162 -13.95 0.81 -8.01
N GLY A 163 -15.02 1.46 -8.49
CA GLY A 163 -14.95 2.44 -9.57
C GLY A 163 -14.09 3.67 -9.23
N ILE A 164 -14.28 4.26 -8.04
CA ILE A 164 -13.47 5.40 -7.58
C ILE A 164 -12.00 5.00 -7.41
N ALA A 165 -11.74 3.84 -6.81
CA ALA A 165 -10.38 3.34 -6.61
C ALA A 165 -9.68 3.14 -7.96
N TRP A 166 -10.38 2.57 -8.95
CA TRP A 166 -9.82 2.37 -10.29
C TRP A 166 -9.53 3.69 -11.01
N LEU A 167 -10.46 4.65 -10.95
CA LEU A 167 -10.24 5.98 -11.52
C LEU A 167 -9.05 6.68 -10.85
N SER A 168 -8.97 6.62 -9.52
CA SER A 168 -7.86 7.20 -8.75
C SER A 168 -6.53 6.55 -9.11
N GLN A 169 -6.49 5.23 -9.26
CA GLN A 169 -5.32 4.46 -9.70
C GLN A 169 -4.85 4.90 -11.09
N LEU A 170 -5.76 5.09 -12.04
CA LEU A 170 -5.44 5.56 -13.39
C LEU A 170 -4.87 6.98 -13.38
N VAL A 171 -5.55 7.91 -12.69
CA VAL A 171 -5.09 9.30 -12.57
C VAL A 171 -3.72 9.36 -11.93
N LEU A 172 -3.49 8.56 -10.90
CA LEU A 172 -2.22 8.48 -10.18
C LEU A 172 -1.10 7.94 -11.08
N PHE A 173 -1.29 6.80 -11.76
CA PHE A 173 -0.26 6.27 -12.67
C PHE A 173 0.03 7.21 -13.84
N LEU A 174 -1.00 7.85 -14.41
CA LEU A 174 -0.82 8.83 -15.48
C LEU A 174 -0.01 10.04 -14.99
N SER A 175 -0.37 10.59 -13.82
CA SER A 175 0.32 11.74 -13.25
C SER A 175 1.79 11.44 -12.94
N LEU A 176 2.07 10.28 -12.36
CA LEU A 176 3.44 9.86 -12.04
C LEU A 176 4.25 9.52 -13.31
N GLY A 177 3.60 8.97 -14.33
CA GLY A 177 4.22 8.74 -15.64
C GLY A 177 4.56 10.02 -16.39
N LEU A 178 3.80 11.10 -16.17
CA LEU A 178 4.12 12.43 -16.69
C LEU A 178 5.19 13.15 -15.86
N LEU A 179 5.34 12.81 -14.58
CA LEU A 179 6.35 13.40 -13.70
C LEU A 179 7.76 12.87 -13.97
N VAL A 180 7.90 11.64 -14.47
CA VAL A 180 9.21 11.02 -14.71
C VAL A 180 9.80 11.45 -16.05
N ASN A 181 11.11 11.75 -16.06
CA ASN A 181 11.87 11.96 -17.28
C ASN A 181 12.46 10.63 -17.78
N PRO A 182 12.10 10.12 -18.98
CA PRO A 182 12.60 8.84 -19.48
C PRO A 182 14.12 8.79 -19.65
N THR A 183 14.73 9.90 -20.03
CA THR A 183 16.18 10.01 -20.22
C THR A 183 16.94 9.80 -18.92
N ASP A 184 16.44 10.37 -17.82
CA ASP A 184 17.05 10.21 -16.51
C ASP A 184 16.86 8.78 -16.01
N LEU A 185 15.68 8.19 -16.24
CA LEU A 185 15.34 6.83 -15.81
C LEU A 185 16.22 5.73 -16.45
N ILE A 186 16.59 5.90 -17.73
CA ILE A 186 17.37 4.91 -18.51
C ILE A 186 18.89 5.10 -18.32
N SER A 187 19.30 6.09 -17.52
CA SER A 187 20.71 6.27 -17.18
C SER A 187 21.29 5.00 -16.57
N PHE A 188 22.47 4.59 -17.06
CA PHE A 188 23.10 3.31 -16.71
C PHE A 188 23.19 3.09 -15.19
N ASP A 189 23.53 4.15 -14.44
CA ASP A 189 23.67 4.10 -12.99
C ASP A 189 22.33 3.76 -12.28
N ILE A 190 21.22 4.36 -12.71
CA ILE A 190 19.89 4.11 -12.15
C ILE A 190 19.40 2.71 -12.51
N VAL A 191 19.60 2.28 -13.76
CA VAL A 191 19.20 0.94 -14.21
C VAL A 191 19.98 -0.13 -13.44
N ALA A 192 21.30 0.01 -13.32
CA ALA A 192 22.13 -0.96 -12.60
C ALA A 192 21.73 -1.08 -11.13
N ILE A 193 21.61 0.05 -10.42
CA ILE A 193 21.25 0.06 -9.00
C ILE A 193 19.79 -0.38 -8.80
N GLY A 194 18.88 0.15 -9.62
CA GLY A 194 17.47 -0.21 -9.57
C GLY A 194 17.24 -1.72 -9.78
N LEU A 195 17.99 -2.35 -10.69
CA LEU A 195 17.98 -3.81 -10.86
C LEU A 195 18.49 -4.55 -9.63
N VAL A 196 19.63 -4.15 -9.07
CA VAL A 196 20.20 -4.77 -7.87
C VAL A 196 19.24 -4.67 -6.68
N ILE A 197 18.69 -3.47 -6.43
CA ILE A 197 17.73 -3.24 -5.35
C ILE A 197 16.44 -4.04 -5.59
N SER A 198 15.91 -4.04 -6.81
CA SER A 198 14.71 -4.81 -7.15
C SER A 198 14.93 -6.30 -6.91
N PHE A 199 16.05 -6.84 -7.37
CA PHE A 199 16.40 -8.24 -7.21
C PHE A 199 16.58 -8.61 -5.73
N ALA A 200 17.35 -7.82 -4.98
CA ALA A 200 17.55 -8.03 -3.56
C ALA A 200 16.22 -7.98 -2.79
N MET A 201 15.35 -7.04 -3.14
CA MET A 201 14.03 -6.93 -2.50
C MET A 201 13.13 -8.12 -2.79
N ILE A 202 13.06 -8.56 -4.05
CA ILE A 202 12.15 -9.64 -4.48
C ILE A 202 12.64 -11.01 -3.97
N ILE A 203 13.95 -11.27 -4.04
CA ILE A 203 14.51 -12.60 -3.77
C ILE A 203 14.99 -12.76 -2.32
N ILE A 204 15.45 -11.68 -1.67
CA ILE A 204 16.05 -11.75 -0.34
C ILE A 204 15.11 -11.12 0.68
N SER A 205 14.88 -9.81 0.58
CA SER A 205 14.18 -9.05 1.62
C SER A 205 12.77 -9.58 1.84
N ARG A 206 11.98 -9.76 0.78
CA ARG A 206 10.58 -10.12 0.89
C ARG A 206 10.38 -11.56 1.43
N PRO A 207 11.06 -12.60 0.91
CA PRO A 207 11.01 -13.92 1.52
C PRO A 207 11.50 -13.93 2.96
N PHE A 208 12.60 -13.23 3.27
CA PHE A 208 13.10 -13.16 4.64
C PHE A 208 12.08 -12.56 5.60
N SER A 209 11.51 -11.39 5.26
CA SER A 209 10.50 -10.72 6.08
C SER A 209 9.24 -11.56 6.27
N VAL A 210 8.74 -12.21 5.21
CA VAL A 210 7.53 -13.05 5.27
C VAL A 210 7.77 -14.33 6.07
N PHE A 211 8.91 -15.00 5.89
CA PHE A 211 9.21 -16.19 6.66
C PHE A 211 9.37 -15.86 8.14
N LEU A 212 10.08 -14.78 8.47
CA LEU A 212 10.30 -14.32 9.84
C LEU A 212 8.98 -13.93 10.53
N SER A 213 8.13 -13.14 9.86
CA SER A 213 6.84 -12.71 10.42
C SER A 213 5.84 -13.87 10.56
N LEU A 214 5.94 -14.89 9.71
CA LEU A 214 5.09 -16.09 9.74
C LEU A 214 5.71 -17.27 10.50
N LEU A 215 6.88 -17.12 11.15
CA LEU A 215 7.43 -18.14 12.06
C LEU A 215 6.48 -18.51 13.22
N PRO A 216 5.85 -17.56 13.95
CA PRO A 216 5.00 -17.91 15.07
C PRO A 216 3.67 -18.57 14.64
N PHE A 217 3.24 -18.37 13.39
CA PHE A 217 1.98 -18.88 12.87
C PHE A 217 2.14 -20.29 12.27
N LYS A 218 1.94 -21.32 13.10
CA LYS A 218 2.06 -22.74 12.71
C LYS A 218 1.00 -23.23 11.72
N GLY A 219 -0.09 -22.49 11.51
CA GLY A 219 -1.21 -22.86 10.63
C GLY A 219 -1.02 -22.53 9.15
N ILE A 220 0.06 -21.86 8.75
CA ILE A 220 0.28 -21.42 7.36
C ILE A 220 1.29 -22.33 6.67
N GLY A 221 0.85 -23.05 5.65
CA GLY A 221 1.69 -23.96 4.86
C GLY A 221 2.84 -23.24 4.13
N THR A 222 3.95 -23.93 3.92
CA THR A 222 5.15 -23.41 3.22
C THR A 222 4.85 -22.90 1.81
N LYS A 223 3.95 -23.56 1.07
CA LYS A 223 3.49 -23.09 -0.25
C LYS A 223 2.84 -21.70 -0.16
N THR A 224 2.01 -21.46 0.85
CA THR A 224 1.41 -20.14 1.09
C THR A 224 2.47 -19.11 1.43
N LYS A 225 3.46 -19.44 2.27
CA LYS A 225 4.57 -18.51 2.62
C LYS A 225 5.37 -18.11 1.39
N HIS A 226 5.69 -19.05 0.51
CA HIS A 226 6.37 -18.74 -0.76
C HIS A 226 5.52 -17.86 -1.67
N TYR A 227 4.22 -18.14 -1.77
CA TYR A 227 3.33 -17.31 -2.59
C TYR A 227 3.20 -15.88 -2.05
N VAL A 228 2.98 -15.71 -0.74
CA VAL A 228 2.92 -14.39 -0.09
C VAL A 228 4.24 -13.62 -0.26
N SER A 229 5.37 -14.34 -0.18
CA SER A 229 6.69 -13.76 -0.47
C SER A 229 6.81 -13.29 -1.92
N TRP A 230 6.26 -14.05 -2.87
CA TRP A 230 6.34 -13.72 -4.30
C TRP A 230 5.40 -12.57 -4.71
N VAL A 231 4.24 -12.47 -4.08
CA VAL A 231 3.14 -11.55 -4.42
C VAL A 231 3.35 -10.13 -3.86
N GLY A 232 4.52 -9.85 -3.27
CA GLY A 232 4.93 -8.52 -2.82
C GLY A 232 5.19 -7.54 -3.97
N LEU A 233 4.15 -7.28 -4.77
CA LEU A 233 4.13 -6.33 -5.86
C LEU A 233 4.23 -4.92 -5.30
N ARG A 234 5.19 -4.16 -5.82
CA ARG A 234 5.25 -2.71 -5.63
C ARG A 234 4.31 -2.09 -6.63
N GLY A 235 3.28 -1.42 -6.12
CA GLY A 235 2.39 -0.61 -6.94
C GLY A 235 2.79 0.85 -6.90
N ALA A 236 1.79 1.71 -7.00
CA ALA A 236 2.04 3.13 -7.18
C ALA A 236 2.33 3.90 -5.87
N VAL A 237 1.99 3.32 -4.72
CA VAL A 237 2.18 3.95 -3.39
C VAL A 237 3.64 4.30 -3.09
N PRO A 238 4.64 3.40 -3.31
CA PRO A 238 6.05 3.78 -3.22
C PRO A 238 6.42 5.01 -4.06
N ILE A 239 5.92 5.12 -5.28
CA ILE A 239 6.23 6.25 -6.15
C ILE A 239 5.64 7.55 -5.59
N VAL A 240 4.42 7.50 -5.04
CA VAL A 240 3.83 8.65 -4.31
C VAL A 240 4.68 9.00 -3.09
N PHE A 241 5.15 8.03 -2.33
CA PHE A 241 6.02 8.32 -1.18
C PHE A 241 7.36 8.92 -1.58
N ALA A 242 7.87 8.58 -2.76
CA ALA A 242 9.08 9.18 -3.32
C ALA A 242 8.90 10.65 -3.75
N THR A 243 7.67 11.17 -3.85
CA THR A 243 7.45 12.60 -4.11
C THR A 243 7.65 13.47 -2.88
N TYR A 244 7.53 12.92 -1.65
CA TYR A 244 7.78 13.71 -0.43
C TYR A 244 9.23 14.23 -0.35
N PRO A 245 10.28 13.40 -0.54
CA PRO A 245 11.65 13.88 -0.68
C PRO A 245 11.84 14.96 -1.76
N LEU A 246 11.12 14.85 -2.89
CA LEU A 246 11.18 15.82 -3.99
C LEU A 246 10.58 17.16 -3.58
N ILE A 247 9.45 17.15 -2.90
CA ILE A 247 8.76 18.35 -2.41
C ILE A 247 9.59 19.06 -1.34
N GLU A 248 10.21 18.30 -0.44
CA GLU A 248 11.08 18.83 0.62
C GLU A 248 12.48 19.24 0.13
N GLY A 249 12.77 19.08 -1.17
CA GLY A 249 14.02 19.55 -1.78
C GLY A 249 15.27 18.80 -1.31
N GLN A 250 15.16 17.52 -0.97
CA GLN A 250 16.31 16.72 -0.55
C GLN A 250 17.33 16.56 -1.69
N VAL A 251 18.63 16.63 -1.35
CA VAL A 251 19.75 16.64 -2.33
C VAL A 251 19.68 15.47 -3.33
N ASN A 252 19.35 14.26 -2.86
CA ASN A 252 19.28 13.05 -3.68
C ASN A 252 17.85 12.65 -4.08
N ALA A 253 16.87 13.54 -3.93
CA ALA A 253 15.45 13.22 -4.14
C ALA A 253 15.14 12.71 -5.55
N GLY A 254 15.69 13.34 -6.59
CA GLY A 254 15.48 12.90 -7.98
C GLY A 254 16.01 11.51 -8.25
N LEU A 255 17.16 11.18 -7.65
CA LEU A 255 17.77 9.86 -7.79
C LEU A 255 16.94 8.79 -7.07
N MET A 256 16.48 9.07 -5.84
CA MET A 256 15.57 8.19 -5.10
C MET A 256 14.27 7.96 -5.87
N PHE A 257 13.66 9.03 -6.38
CA PHE A 257 12.44 8.95 -7.17
C PHE A 257 12.61 8.04 -8.38
N ASN A 258 13.67 8.24 -9.17
CA ASN A 258 13.93 7.42 -10.35
C ASN A 258 14.20 5.95 -10.01
N ILE A 259 14.93 5.66 -8.92
CA ILE A 259 15.15 4.29 -8.44
C ILE A 259 13.82 3.64 -8.03
N VAL A 260 12.99 4.33 -7.24
CA VAL A 260 11.70 3.81 -6.78
C VAL A 260 10.76 3.59 -7.96
N PHE A 261 10.73 4.51 -8.91
CA PHE A 261 9.95 4.38 -10.13
C PHE A 261 10.40 3.18 -10.97
N PHE A 262 11.70 3.05 -11.22
CA PHE A 262 12.27 1.94 -11.98
C PHE A 262 11.99 0.58 -11.30
N THR A 263 12.24 0.48 -9.99
CA THR A 263 12.02 -0.75 -9.24
C THR A 263 10.55 -1.16 -9.20
N THR A 264 9.64 -0.18 -9.19
CA THR A 264 8.20 -0.41 -9.29
C THR A 264 7.82 -0.98 -10.66
N ILE A 265 8.37 -0.43 -11.75
CA ILE A 265 8.16 -0.99 -13.11
C ILE A 265 8.66 -2.43 -13.18
N ILE A 266 9.87 -2.70 -12.70
CA ILE A 266 10.42 -4.07 -12.71
C ILE A 266 9.54 -5.02 -11.89
N SER A 267 9.07 -4.58 -10.71
CA SER A 267 8.14 -5.37 -9.89
C SER A 267 6.83 -5.67 -10.63
N LEU A 268 6.20 -4.67 -11.25
CA LEU A 268 4.97 -4.86 -12.04
C LEU A 268 5.18 -5.76 -13.26
N MET A 269 6.29 -5.61 -13.99
CA MET A 269 6.60 -6.43 -15.16
C MET A 269 6.93 -7.87 -14.78
N VAL A 270 7.76 -8.09 -13.77
CA VAL A 270 8.21 -9.44 -13.37
C VAL A 270 7.15 -10.13 -12.52
N GLN A 271 6.76 -9.54 -11.39
CA GLN A 271 5.81 -10.18 -10.49
C GLN A 271 4.38 -10.11 -11.05
N GLY A 272 3.98 -9.02 -11.71
CA GLY A 272 2.63 -8.88 -12.25
C GLY A 272 2.32 -9.90 -13.35
N THR A 273 3.29 -10.20 -14.22
CA THR A 273 3.11 -11.25 -15.25
C THR A 273 3.20 -12.66 -14.66
N THR A 274 4.01 -12.87 -13.62
CA THR A 274 4.25 -14.20 -13.03
C THR A 274 3.32 -14.57 -11.87
N VAL A 275 2.55 -13.65 -11.30
CA VAL A 275 1.64 -13.89 -10.16
C VAL A 275 0.67 -15.05 -10.42
N ASN A 276 0.08 -15.07 -11.61
CA ASN A 276 -0.85 -16.13 -12.02
C ASN A 276 -0.14 -17.48 -12.17
N PHE A 277 1.05 -17.48 -12.77
CA PHE A 277 1.87 -18.67 -12.94
C PHE A 277 2.31 -19.25 -11.60
N ALA A 278 2.74 -18.40 -10.66
CA ALA A 278 3.12 -18.80 -9.31
C ALA A 278 1.96 -19.42 -8.54
N ALA A 279 0.75 -18.86 -8.65
CA ALA A 279 -0.45 -19.42 -8.01
C ALA A 279 -0.74 -20.84 -8.50
N LYS A 280 -0.70 -21.06 -9.83
CA LYS A 280 -0.90 -22.37 -10.47
C LYS A 280 0.18 -23.37 -10.08
N LYS A 281 1.45 -22.96 -10.16
CA LYS A 281 2.61 -23.82 -9.83
C LYS A 281 2.58 -24.30 -8.37
N LEU A 282 2.08 -23.46 -7.47
CA LEU A 282 1.94 -23.79 -6.05
C LEU A 282 0.62 -24.51 -5.72
N GLY A 283 -0.28 -24.69 -6.70
CA GLY A 283 -1.59 -25.35 -6.53
C GLY A 283 -2.55 -24.54 -5.65
N LEU A 284 -2.39 -23.22 -5.62
CA LEU A 284 -3.16 -22.29 -4.78
C LEU A 284 -4.34 -21.66 -5.54
N ASP A 285 -4.49 -21.95 -6.83
CA ASP A 285 -5.64 -21.58 -7.64
C ASP A 285 -6.84 -22.51 -7.38
N ASN A 286 -8.02 -21.92 -7.32
CA ASN A 286 -9.28 -22.65 -7.23
C ASN A 286 -9.74 -23.03 -8.65
N ASN A 287 -9.51 -24.29 -9.03
CA ASN A 287 -9.94 -24.86 -10.32
C ASN A 287 -11.47 -24.97 -10.52
N ASN A 288 -12.30 -24.41 -9.63
CA ASN A 288 -13.75 -24.58 -9.65
C ASN A 288 -14.54 -23.44 -10.29
N TYR A 289 -13.90 -22.46 -10.96
CA TYR A 289 -14.62 -21.40 -11.68
C TYR A 289 -14.98 -21.74 -13.14
N SER A 290 -14.67 -22.95 -13.62
CA SER A 290 -15.18 -23.42 -14.91
C SER A 290 -16.65 -23.84 -14.90
N ASN A 291 -17.34 -23.82 -13.74
CA ASN A 291 -18.74 -24.23 -13.60
C ASN A 291 -19.51 -23.40 -12.56
N LEU A 292 -19.71 -22.10 -12.80
CA LEU A 292 -20.82 -21.37 -12.19
C LEU A 292 -21.54 -20.60 -13.32
N PRO A 293 -22.90 -20.65 -13.37
CA PRO A 293 -23.70 -20.10 -14.46
C PRO A 293 -23.61 -18.58 -14.57
#